data_AF-A0A832C7H1-F1
#
_entry.id   AF-A0A832C7H1-F1
#
_cell.length_a   1.000
_cell.length_b   1.000
_cell.length_c   1.000
_cell.angle_alpha   90.00
_cell.angle_beta   90.00
_cell.angle_gamma   90.00
#
_symmetry.space_group_name_H-M   'P 1'
#
loop_
_entity.id
_entity.type
_entity.pdbx_description
1 polymer ?
#
loop_
_entity_poly.entity_id
_entity_poly.type
_entity_poly.pdbx_seq_one_letter_code
_entity_poly.pdbx_strand_id
1 'polypeptide(L)'
;NQGIIAVATREEEGELVSFMNDEETWLAAQVERSIARELGFGCAVPFGVYAEVRGEKVRVICEILSGKYLRVEEKLERNSAIKDAAEIGRRLKNEG
;
A
#
# COMPACT_ATOMS: atom_id res chain seq x y z
N ASN A 1 -5.72 1.29 3.44
CA ASN A 1 -5.29 1.62 4.83
C ASN A 1 -6.48 1.79 5.78
N GLN A 2 -7.61 1.14 5.50
CA GLN A 2 -8.78 1.20 6.37
C GLN A 2 -8.47 0.45 7.68
N GLY A 3 -8.90 1.00 8.82
CA GLY A 3 -8.68 0.40 10.14
C GLY A 3 -7.31 0.68 10.77
N ILE A 4 -6.45 1.47 10.11
CA ILE A 4 -5.13 1.87 10.61
C ILE A 4 -5.21 3.30 11.17
N ILE A 5 -4.67 3.51 12.37
CA ILE A 5 -4.50 4.85 12.95
C ILE A 5 -3.12 5.37 12.56
N ALA A 6 -3.08 6.48 11.82
CA ALA A 6 -1.84 7.18 11.53
C ALA A 6 -1.56 8.23 12.62
N VAL A 7 -0.38 8.17 13.22
CA VAL A 7 0.13 9.20 14.13
C VAL A 7 1.16 10.03 13.37
N ALA A 8 1.00 11.36 13.39
CA ALA A 8 1.92 12.29 12.74
C ALA A 8 2.55 13.20 13.79
N THR A 9 3.86 13.32 13.76
CA THR A 9 4.65 14.23 14.59
C THR A 9 5.51 15.12 13.69
N ARG A 10 6.22 16.09 14.29
CA ARG A 10 7.41 16.64 13.63
C ARG A 10 8.47 15.53 13.50
N GLU A 11 9.37 15.66 12.54
CA GLU A 11 10.35 14.62 12.20
C GLU A 11 11.27 14.29 13.38
N GLU A 12 11.67 15.30 14.14
CA GLU A 12 12.52 15.16 15.34
C GLU A 12 11.81 14.56 16.56
N GLU A 13 10.49 14.38 16.51
CA GLU A 13 9.66 13.92 17.64
C GLU A 13 9.17 12.47 17.49
N GLY A 14 9.59 11.75 16.45
CA GLY A 14 9.10 10.40 16.14
C GLY A 14 9.31 9.38 17.28
N GLU A 15 10.40 9.52 18.04
CA GLU A 15 10.70 8.65 19.20
C GLU A 15 9.63 8.71 20.30
N LEU A 16 8.88 9.81 20.42
CA LEU A 16 7.83 9.94 21.44
C LEU A 16 6.66 8.98 21.22
N VAL A 17 6.47 8.50 19.98
CA VAL A 17 5.32 7.68 19.57
C VAL A 17 5.74 6.32 18.99
N SER A 18 7.04 6.02 18.96
CA SER A 18 7.59 4.80 18.35
C SER A 18 7.02 3.52 18.96
N PHE A 19 6.71 3.54 20.27
CA PHE A 19 6.11 2.42 20.99
C PHE A 19 4.71 2.02 20.49
N MET A 20 4.01 2.90 19.76
CA MET A 20 2.69 2.63 19.20
C MET A 20 2.75 1.88 17.86
N ASN A 21 3.93 1.81 17.23
CA ASN A 21 4.06 1.29 15.87
C ASN A 21 4.09 -0.25 15.85
N ASP A 22 3.15 -0.83 15.12
CA ASP A 22 3.19 -2.25 14.72
C ASP A 22 3.87 -2.38 13.35
N GLU A 23 4.97 -3.13 13.28
CA GLU A 23 5.79 -3.23 12.06
C GLU A 23 5.05 -3.84 10.87
N GLU A 24 4.19 -4.84 11.11
CA GLU A 24 3.46 -5.52 10.05
C GLU A 24 2.36 -4.64 9.47
N THR A 25 1.60 -3.96 10.34
CA THR A 25 0.60 -2.96 9.97
C THR A 25 1.26 -1.79 9.24
N TRP A 26 2.42 -1.33 9.71
CA TRP A 26 3.18 -0.29 9.04
C TRP A 26 3.57 -0.70 7.63
N LEU A 27 4.15 -1.90 7.46
CA LEU A 27 4.58 -2.41 6.16
C LEU A 27 3.39 -2.56 5.19
N ALA A 28 2.29 -3.18 5.64
CA ALA A 28 1.07 -3.29 4.86
C ALA A 28 0.57 -1.92 4.39
N ALA A 29 0.52 -0.94 5.30
CA ALA A 29 0.09 0.41 4.99
C ALA A 29 1.03 1.11 3.99
N GLN A 30 2.35 0.90 4.09
CA GLN A 30 3.31 1.44 3.12
C GLN A 30 3.13 0.82 1.73
N VAL A 31 2.92 -0.49 1.64
CA VAL A 31 2.66 -1.20 0.38
C VAL A 31 1.40 -0.64 -0.29
N GLU A 32 0.29 -0.51 0.45
CA GLU A 32 -0.95 0.06 -0.06
C GLU A 32 -0.76 1.50 -0.55
N ARG A 33 -0.10 2.35 0.24
CA ARG A 33 0.19 3.74 -0.10
C ARG A 33 1.11 3.86 -1.31
N SER A 34 2.09 2.97 -1.45
CA SER A 34 3.03 2.95 -2.57
C SER A 34 2.29 2.73 -3.90
N ILE A 35 1.40 1.73 -3.94
CA ILE A 35 0.55 1.47 -5.12
C ILE A 35 -0.37 2.67 -5.40
N ALA A 36 -1.09 3.16 -4.38
CA ALA A 36 -2.03 4.26 -4.55
C ALA A 36 -1.35 5.55 -5.05
N ARG A 37 -0.12 5.84 -4.59
CA ARG A 37 0.67 6.99 -5.04
C ARG A 37 1.04 6.88 -6.51
N GLU A 38 1.49 5.72 -6.96
CA GLU A 38 1.91 5.49 -8.35
C GLU A 38 0.72 5.51 -9.31
N LEU A 39 -0.41 4.91 -8.91
CA LEU A 39 -1.66 4.97 -9.67
C LEU A 39 -2.05 6.42 -9.99
N GLY A 40 -1.78 7.36 -9.07
CA GLY A 40 -1.94 8.80 -9.31
C GLY A 40 -3.36 9.19 -9.68
N PHE A 41 -4.33 8.30 -9.44
CA PHE A 41 -5.73 8.59 -9.65
C PHE A 41 -6.13 9.68 -8.66
N GLY A 42 -6.74 10.75 -9.17
CA GLY A 42 -7.39 11.74 -8.33
C GLY A 42 -8.53 11.10 -7.52
N CYS A 43 -9.10 11.85 -6.57
CA CYS A 43 -10.16 11.38 -5.65
C CYS A 43 -11.41 10.75 -6.31
N ALA A 44 -11.54 10.78 -7.64
CA ALA A 44 -12.72 10.35 -8.38
C ALA A 44 -12.64 8.93 -8.96
N VAL A 45 -11.47 8.26 -8.97
CA VAL A 45 -11.38 6.88 -9.51
C VAL A 45 -11.66 5.88 -8.40
N PRO A 46 -12.64 4.98 -8.56
CA PRO A 46 -12.91 3.93 -7.60
C PRO A 46 -11.86 2.82 -7.73
N PHE A 47 -10.93 2.78 -6.77
CA PHE A 47 -9.97 1.70 -6.62
C PHE A 47 -9.85 1.28 -5.16
N GLY A 48 -9.40 0.05 -4.95
CA GLY A 48 -9.05 -0.51 -3.65
C GLY A 48 -7.67 -1.13 -3.69
N VAL A 49 -6.92 -0.96 -2.61
CA VAL A 49 -5.66 -1.68 -2.38
C VAL A 49 -5.70 -2.24 -0.96
N TYR A 50 -5.44 -3.53 -0.84
CA TYR A 50 -5.35 -4.24 0.43
C TYR A 50 -4.04 -5.02 0.48
N ALA A 51 -3.27 -4.85 1.55
CA ALA A 51 -2.05 -5.62 1.80
C ALA A 51 -2.13 -6.36 3.15
N GLU A 52 -1.58 -7.57 3.18
CA GLU A 52 -1.54 -8.40 4.38
C GLU A 52 -0.16 -9.05 4.50
N VAL A 53 0.50 -8.84 5.64
CA VAL A 53 1.82 -9.45 5.93
C VAL A 53 1.60 -10.82 6.59
N ARG A 54 2.31 -11.84 6.11
CA ARG A 54 2.31 -13.19 6.69
C ARG A 54 3.73 -13.74 6.69
N GLY A 55 4.45 -13.54 7.80
CA GLY A 55 5.86 -13.89 7.91
C GLY A 55 6.69 -13.12 6.89
N GLU A 56 7.38 -13.85 6.01
CA GLU A 56 8.26 -13.29 4.98
C GLU A 56 7.56 -12.88 3.68
N LYS A 57 6.23 -13.01 3.60
CA LYS A 57 5.46 -12.65 2.41
C LYS A 57 4.48 -11.52 2.70
N VAL A 58 4.21 -10.72 1.68
CA VAL A 58 3.13 -9.73 1.68
C VAL A 58 2.16 -10.07 0.55
N ARG A 59 0.93 -10.41 0.90
CA ARG A 59 -0.15 -10.59 -0.08
C ARG A 59 -0.74 -9.22 -0.41
N VAL A 60 -0.92 -8.94 -1.69
CA VAL A 60 -1.49 -7.67 -2.17
C VAL A 60 -2.66 -7.97 -3.09
N ILE A 61 -3.78 -7.28 -2.87
CA ILE A 61 -4.91 -7.24 -3.78
C ILE A 61 -5.11 -5.79 -4.21
N CYS A 62 -5.23 -5.57 -5.52
CA CYS A 62 -5.63 -4.29 -6.08
C CYS A 62 -6.82 -4.49 -7.03
N GLU A 63 -7.85 -3.67 -6.86
CA GLU A 63 -9.03 -3.63 -7.73
C GLU A 63 -9.23 -2.20 -8.22
N ILE A 64 -9.43 -2.01 -9.52
CA ILE A 64 -9.62 -0.70 -10.16
C ILE A 64 -10.87 -0.79 -11.03
N LEU A 65 -11.75 0.19 -10.91
CA LEU A 65 -12.92 0.35 -11.76
C LEU A 65 -12.80 1.67 -12.53
N SER A 66 -12.27 1.62 -13.75
CA SER A 66 -12.07 2.79 -14.61
C SER A 66 -12.35 2.41 -16.06
N GLY A 67 -13.58 2.63 -16.53
CA GLY A 67 -14.06 2.20 -17.86
C GLY A 67 -14.18 0.67 -18.04
N LYS A 68 -13.29 -0.10 -17.40
CA LYS A 68 -13.27 -1.55 -17.25
C LYS A 68 -12.91 -1.91 -15.80
N TYR A 69 -13.23 -3.13 -15.41
CA TYR A 69 -12.82 -3.69 -14.13
C TYR A 69 -11.49 -4.43 -14.26
N LEU A 70 -10.52 -4.09 -13.41
CA LEU A 70 -9.21 -4.73 -13.31
C LEU A 70 -9.01 -5.24 -11.89
N ARG A 71 -8.54 -6.48 -11.75
CA ARG A 71 -8.15 -7.09 -10.47
C ARG A 71 -6.80 -7.75 -10.60
N VAL A 72 -5.91 -7.46 -9.66
CA VAL A 72 -4.59 -8.07 -9.55
C VAL A 72 -4.40 -8.59 -8.12
N GLU A 73 -3.83 -9.78 -8.01
CA GLU A 73 -3.43 -10.38 -6.75
C GLU A 73 -1.98 -10.88 -6.86
N GLU A 74 -1.11 -10.38 -5.99
CA GLU A 74 0.33 -10.61 -6.04
C GLU A 74 0.84 -11.05 -4.66
N LYS A 75 1.96 -11.77 -4.63
CA LYS A 75 2.69 -12.11 -3.41
C LYS A 75 4.10 -11.57 -3.51
N LEU A 76 4.47 -10.70 -2.58
CA LEU A 76 5.74 -10.02 -2.53
C LEU A 76 6.63 -10.61 -1.43
N GLU A 77 7.94 -10.47 -1.56
CA GLU A 77 8.87 -10.72 -0.46
C GLU A 77 8.85 -9.53 0.52
N ARG A 78 8.89 -9.80 1.83
CA ARG A 78 8.84 -8.76 2.86
C ARG A 78 9.93 -7.69 2.67
N ASN A 79 11.13 -8.10 2.26
CA ASN A 79 12.29 -7.22 2.11
C ASN A 79 12.24 -6.30 0.87
N SER A 80 11.44 -6.63 -0.14
CA SER A 80 11.28 -5.84 -1.37
C SER A 80 9.87 -5.27 -1.54
N ALA A 81 8.94 -5.61 -0.64
CA ALA A 81 7.51 -5.34 -0.79
C ALA A 81 7.17 -3.90 -1.18
N ILE A 82 7.79 -2.88 -0.55
CA ILE A 82 7.50 -1.46 -0.86
C ILE A 82 7.94 -1.09 -2.29
N LYS A 83 9.10 -1.61 -2.73
CA LYS A 83 9.64 -1.38 -4.08
C LYS A 83 8.76 -2.07 -5.12
N ASP A 84 8.44 -3.34 -4.89
CA ASP A 84 7.62 -4.14 -5.81
C ASP A 84 6.19 -3.57 -5.89
N ALA A 85 5.65 -3.07 -4.78
CA ALA A 85 4.39 -2.34 -4.75
C ALA A 85 4.39 -1.10 -5.66
N ALA A 86 5.49 -0.35 -5.71
CA ALA A 86 5.62 0.78 -6.62
C ALA A 86 5.63 0.31 -8.10
N GLU A 87 6.28 -0.82 -8.38
CA GLU A 87 6.27 -1.43 -9.72
C GLU A 87 4.87 -1.90 -10.13
N ILE A 88 4.12 -2.51 -9.21
CA ILE A 88 2.70 -2.86 -9.41
C ILE A 88 1.89 -1.62 -9.76
N GLY A 89 2.01 -0.54 -8.99
CA GLY A 89 1.27 0.69 -9.23
C GLY A 89 1.58 1.31 -10.60
N ARG A 90 2.85 1.34 -11.01
CA ARG A 90 3.26 1.81 -12.35
C ARG A 90 2.70 0.94 -13.48
N ARG A 91 2.70 -0.39 -13.29
CA ARG A 91 2.13 -1.33 -14.28
C ARG A 91 0.63 -1.11 -14.44
N LEU A 92 -0.11 -1.06 -13.34
CA LEU A 92 -1.55 -0.86 -13.33
C LEU A 92 -1.98 0.48 -13.93
N LYS A 93 -1.20 1.54 -13.70
CA LYS A 93 -1.44 2.86 -14.31
C LYS A 93 -1.42 2.83 -15.85
N ASN A 94 -0.60 1.97 -16.45
CA ASN A 94 -0.52 1.84 -17.90
C ASN A 94 -1.62 0.92 -18.47
N GLU A 95 -2.28 0.13 -17.63
CA GLU A 95 -3.31 -0.84 -18.02
C GLU A 95 -4.74 -0.32 -17.81
N GLY A 96 -4.96 0.58 -16.85
CA GLY A 96 -6.25 1.20 -16.53
C GLY A 96 -6.54 2.45 -17.35
#